data_AF-A0A954SCN3-F1
#
_entry.id   AF-A0A954SCN3-F1
#
_cell.length_a   1.000
_cell.length_b   1.000
_cell.length_c   1.000
_cell.angle_alpha   90.00
_cell.angle_beta   90.00
_cell.angle_gamma   90.00
#
_symmetry.space_group_name_H-M   'P 1'
#
loop_
_entity.id
_entity.type
_entity.pdbx_description
1 polymer ?
#
loop_
_entity_poly.entity_id
_entity_poly.type
_entity_poly.pdbx_seq_one_letter_code
_entity_poly.pdbx_strand_id
1 'polypeptide(L)'
;PKEDCWYFLNAVLNELSEQFADGLIARESGRPVSSARFLVALTNESDGDVRTRKIRALVTRKDLLTSLPKEMPQLESPNHRVRWETLQNLAAAYAKEPWRFIEVELISG
;
A
#
# COMPACT_ATOMS: atom_id res chain seq x y z
N PRO A 1 12.64 2.32 -17.12
CA PRO A 1 11.37 2.64 -16.42
C PRO A 1 10.87 1.55 -15.46
N LYS A 2 10.63 0.32 -15.94
CA LYS A 2 10.17 -0.78 -15.07
C LYS A 2 11.24 -1.24 -14.08
N GLU A 3 12.47 -1.41 -14.56
CA GLU A 3 13.63 -1.79 -13.73
C GLU A 3 13.95 -0.73 -12.67
N ASP A 4 13.92 0.55 -13.04
CA ASP A 4 14.09 1.67 -12.09
C ASP A 4 12.99 1.66 -11.02
N CYS A 5 11.74 1.42 -11.41
CA CYS A 5 10.62 1.34 -10.48
C CYS A 5 10.79 0.16 -9.50
N TRP A 6 11.25 -0.99 -10.01
CA TRP A 6 11.54 -2.14 -9.17
C TRP A 6 12.64 -1.84 -8.16
N TYR A 7 13.70 -1.13 -8.56
CA TYR A 7 14.79 -0.76 -7.65
C TYR A 7 14.28 0.05 -6.44
N PHE A 8 13.44 1.07 -6.68
CA PHE A 8 12.86 1.86 -5.58
C PHE A 8 11.88 1.06 -4.73
N LEU A 9 11.01 0.27 -5.35
CA LEU A 9 10.05 -0.55 -4.61
C LEU A 9 10.73 -1.65 -3.80
N ASN A 10 11.86 -2.20 -4.28
CA ASN A 10 12.64 -3.21 -3.57
C ASN A 10 13.25 -2.65 -2.28
N ALA A 11 13.70 -1.38 -2.30
CA ALA A 11 14.13 -0.71 -1.07
C ALA A 11 12.99 -0.62 -0.04
N VAL A 12 11.78 -0.26 -0.47
CA VAL A 12 10.59 -0.25 0.40
C VAL A 12 10.23 -1.65 0.89
N LEU A 13 10.35 -2.66 0.04
CA LEU A 13 10.08 -4.05 0.41
C LEU A 13 11.01 -4.54 1.53
N ASN A 14 12.29 -4.17 1.49
CA ASN A 14 13.24 -4.52 2.53
C ASN A 14 12.82 -3.91 3.88
N GLU A 15 12.51 -2.61 3.90
CA GLU A 15 12.04 -1.92 5.11
C GLU A 15 10.75 -2.55 5.68
N LEU A 16 9.80 -2.92 4.81
CA LEU A 16 8.59 -3.63 5.23
C LEU A 16 8.92 -5.02 5.80
N SER A 17 9.83 -5.75 5.17
CA SER A 17 10.19 -7.10 5.61
C SER A 17 10.75 -7.11 7.03
N GLU A 18 11.53 -6.09 7.39
CA GLU A 18 12.03 -5.92 8.76
C GLU A 18 10.90 -5.69 9.77
N GLN A 19 9.89 -4.88 9.41
CA GLN A 19 8.77 -4.56 10.31
C GLN A 19 7.82 -5.74 10.56
N PHE A 20 7.71 -6.68 9.63
CA PHE A 20 6.77 -7.81 9.71
C PHE A 20 7.46 -9.17 9.97
N ALA A 21 8.76 -9.17 10.29
CA ALA A 21 9.52 -10.38 10.58
C ALA A 21 8.96 -11.17 11.79
N ASP A 22 8.46 -10.47 12.80
CA ASP A 22 7.91 -11.09 14.02
C ASP A 22 6.70 -11.98 13.71
N GLY A 23 5.85 -11.58 12.76
CA GLY A 23 4.69 -12.38 12.34
C GLY A 23 5.09 -13.69 11.67
N LEU A 24 6.19 -13.68 10.89
CA LEU A 24 6.75 -14.90 10.31
C LEU A 24 7.26 -15.84 11.40
N ILE A 25 8.02 -15.32 12.37
CA ILE A 25 8.54 -16.13 13.49
C ILE A 25 7.38 -16.71 14.33
N ALA A 26 6.33 -15.93 14.58
CA ALA A 26 5.15 -16.39 15.30
C ALA A 26 4.46 -17.56 14.56
N ARG A 27 4.31 -17.46 13.23
CA ARG A 27 3.77 -18.54 12.40
C ARG A 27 4.61 -19.80 12.49
N GLU A 28 5.93 -19.69 12.31
CA GLU A 28 6.84 -20.84 12.37
C GLU A 28 6.86 -21.48 13.77
N SER A 29 6.60 -20.70 14.82
CA SER A 29 6.47 -21.17 16.20
C SER A 29 5.11 -21.82 16.51
N GLY A 30 4.23 -21.97 15.50
CA GLY A 30 2.90 -22.56 15.67
C GLY A 30 1.90 -21.67 16.42
N ARG A 31 2.18 -20.37 16.56
CA ARG A 31 1.24 -19.42 17.17
C ARG A 31 0.13 -19.08 16.18
N PRO A 32 -1.09 -18.80 16.66
CA PRO A 32 -2.14 -18.30 15.80
C PRO A 32 -1.73 -16.94 15.22
N VAL A 33 -1.74 -16.83 13.90
CA VAL A 33 -1.45 -15.61 13.15
C VAL A 33 -2.54 -15.36 12.12
N SER A 34 -2.68 -14.10 11.72
CA SER A 34 -3.48 -13.71 10.55
C SER A 34 -2.55 -13.31 9.41
N SER A 35 -2.86 -13.74 8.19
CA SER A 35 -2.17 -13.25 6.99
C SER A 35 -3.14 -12.60 6.01
N ALA A 36 -2.65 -11.60 5.28
CA ALA A 36 -3.37 -10.97 4.21
C ALA A 36 -2.41 -10.48 3.11
N ARG A 37 -2.93 -10.37 1.89
CA ARG A 37 -2.17 -9.84 0.75
C ARG A 37 -2.30 -8.33 0.68
N PHE A 38 -1.17 -7.66 0.54
CA PHE A 38 -1.06 -6.22 0.41
C PHE A 38 -0.38 -5.85 -0.90
N LEU A 39 -0.69 -4.65 -1.37
CA LEU A 39 -0.04 -3.98 -2.48
C LEU A 39 0.74 -2.79 -1.93
N VAL A 40 2.00 -2.69 -2.32
CA VAL A 40 2.92 -1.62 -1.97
C VAL A 40 3.17 -0.78 -3.21
N ALA A 41 2.98 0.53 -3.11
CA ALA A 41 3.28 1.47 -4.19
C ALA A 41 3.90 2.76 -3.66
N LEU A 42 4.65 3.44 -4.53
CA LEU A 42 5.12 4.80 -4.26
C LEU A 42 4.09 5.81 -4.77
N THR A 43 3.73 6.72 -3.88
CA THR A 43 2.84 7.86 -4.15
C THR A 43 3.60 9.15 -4.01
N ASN A 44 3.14 10.17 -4.74
CA ASN A 44 3.64 11.52 -4.64
C ASN A 44 2.43 12.43 -4.43
N GLU A 45 2.02 12.57 -3.18
CA GLU A 45 0.87 13.39 -2.81
C GLU A 45 1.32 14.84 -2.59
N SER A 46 0.57 15.78 -3.16
CA SER A 46 0.67 17.22 -2.87
C SER A 46 -0.46 17.62 -1.92
N ASP A 47 -0.12 18.20 -0.79
CA ASP A 47 -1.08 18.70 0.19
C ASP A 47 -1.30 20.20 -0.06
N GLY A 48 -2.27 20.56 -0.90
CA GLY A 48 -2.67 21.95 -1.16
C GLY A 48 -1.54 22.93 -1.54
N ASP A 49 -1.61 24.15 -0.98
CA ASP A 49 -0.70 25.31 -1.20
C ASP A 49 0.79 25.04 -0.89
N VAL A 50 1.15 23.84 -0.46
CA VAL A 50 2.53 23.47 -0.17
C VAL A 50 3.22 22.95 -1.43
N ARG A 51 4.17 23.74 -1.94
CA ARG A 51 5.00 23.42 -3.13
C ARG A 51 5.83 22.14 -2.98
N THR A 52 5.97 21.62 -1.76
CA THR A 52 6.79 20.45 -1.41
C THR A 52 6.05 19.15 -1.67
N ARG A 53 6.64 18.32 -2.52
CA ARG A 53 6.17 16.96 -2.83
C ARG A 53 6.87 15.95 -1.92
N LYS A 54 6.09 15.13 -1.20
CA LYS A 54 6.62 14.05 -0.36
C LYS A 54 6.38 12.72 -1.05
N ILE A 55 7.46 11.98 -1.34
CA ILE A 55 7.35 10.59 -1.78
C ILE A 55 6.98 9.75 -0.56
N ARG A 56 5.93 8.94 -0.68
CA ARG A 56 5.45 8.03 0.37
C ARG A 56 5.27 6.64 -0.19
N ALA A 57 5.66 5.63 0.57
CA ALA A 57 5.18 4.27 0.36
C ALA A 57 3.76 4.14 0.93
N LEU A 58 2.84 3.62 0.12
CA LEU A 58 1.49 3.30 0.55
C LEU A 58 1.32 1.78 0.49
N VAL A 59 0.87 1.21 1.60
CA VAL A 59 0.59 -0.22 1.77
C VAL A 59 -0.92 -0.38 1.95
N THR A 60 -1.57 -1.10 1.05
CA THR A 60 -3.02 -1.30 1.08
C THR A 60 -3.38 -2.76 0.85
N ARG A 61 -4.48 -3.22 1.45
CA ARG A 61 -4.96 -4.58 1.21
C ARG A 61 -5.32 -4.76 -0.27
N LYS A 62 -4.85 -5.84 -0.87
CA LYS A 62 -5.06 -6.13 -2.28
C LYS A 62 -6.55 -6.27 -2.60
N ASP A 63 -7.26 -7.06 -1.81
CA ASP A 63 -8.68 -7.30 -2.01
C ASP A 63 -9.47 -5.99 -1.96
N LEU A 64 -9.26 -5.17 -0.92
CA LEU A 64 -9.88 -3.86 -0.77
C LEU A 64 -9.61 -2.94 -1.96
N LEU A 65 -8.37 -2.86 -2.46
CA LEU A 65 -8.03 -2.00 -3.59
C LEU A 65 -8.69 -2.49 -4.89
N THR A 66 -8.76 -3.81 -5.09
CA THR A 66 -9.40 -4.41 -6.27
C THR A 66 -10.93 -4.40 -6.22
N SER A 67 -11.51 -4.21 -5.04
CA SER A 67 -12.95 -4.19 -4.81
C SER A 67 -13.41 -2.91 -4.10
N LEU A 68 -12.83 -1.75 -4.46
CA LEU A 68 -13.23 -0.48 -3.87
C LEU A 68 -14.73 -0.22 -4.11
N PRO A 69 -15.46 0.30 -3.09
CA PRO A 69 -16.85 0.68 -3.28
C PRO A 69 -16.96 1.82 -4.31
N LYS A 70 -18.05 1.83 -5.07
CA LYS A 70 -18.32 2.88 -6.07
C LYS A 70 -18.57 4.24 -5.42
N GLU A 71 -19.16 4.24 -4.24
CA GLU A 71 -19.49 5.44 -3.48
C GLU A 71 -18.45 5.66 -2.38
N MET A 72 -18.16 6.93 -2.11
CA MET A 72 -17.25 7.31 -1.04
C MET A 72 -17.85 6.92 0.31
N PRO A 73 -17.12 6.18 1.17
CA PRO A 73 -17.60 5.86 2.51
C PRO A 73 -17.74 7.13 3.35
N GLN A 74 -18.48 7.04 4.44
CA GLN A 74 -18.54 8.12 5.42
C GLN A 74 -17.15 8.34 6.02
N LEU A 75 -16.61 9.54 5.82
CA LEU A 75 -15.28 9.91 6.30
C LEU A 75 -15.35 10.42 7.73
N GLU A 76 -14.34 10.06 8.54
CA GLU A 76 -14.16 10.60 9.90
C GLU A 76 -13.94 12.13 9.89
N SER A 77 -13.35 12.66 8.82
CA SER A 77 -13.10 14.07 8.62
C SER A 77 -13.22 14.44 7.14
N PRO A 78 -13.76 15.62 6.78
CA PRO A 78 -13.83 16.09 5.39
C PRO A 78 -12.46 16.12 4.68
N ASN A 79 -11.38 16.36 5.43
CA ASN A 79 -10.02 16.41 4.89
C ASN A 79 -9.50 15.03 4.45
N HIS A 80 -10.16 13.93 4.82
CA HIS A 80 -9.80 12.59 4.36
C HIS A 80 -10.25 12.31 2.92
N ARG A 81 -10.96 13.24 2.25
CA ARG A 81 -11.36 13.12 0.85
C ARG A 81 -10.17 12.82 -0.07
N VAL A 82 -9.02 13.47 0.17
CA VAL A 82 -7.80 13.25 -0.61
C VAL A 82 -7.34 11.78 -0.53
N ARG A 83 -7.49 11.13 0.63
CA ARG A 83 -7.15 9.70 0.79
C ARG A 83 -8.06 8.82 -0.07
N TRP A 84 -9.34 9.15 -0.15
CA TRP A 84 -10.30 8.43 -1.00
C TRP A 84 -9.96 8.58 -2.49
N GLU A 85 -9.59 9.79 -2.92
CA GLU A 85 -9.13 10.06 -4.28
C GLU A 85 -7.81 9.32 -4.58
N THR A 86 -6.85 9.30 -3.65
CA THR A 86 -5.63 8.49 -3.76
C THR A 86 -5.96 7.01 -3.96
N LEU A 87 -6.87 6.43 -3.18
CA LEU A 87 -7.25 5.02 -3.31
C LEU A 87 -7.85 4.70 -4.69
N GLN A 88 -8.74 5.56 -5.21
CA GLN A 88 -9.29 5.40 -6.56
C GLN A 88 -8.21 5.46 -7.64
N ASN A 89 -7.30 6.43 -7.51
CA ASN A 89 -6.16 6.57 -8.44
C ASN A 89 -5.25 5.33 -8.41
N LEU A 90 -4.99 4.78 -7.22
CA LEU A 90 -4.20 3.56 -7.06
C LEU A 90 -4.91 2.34 -7.64
N ALA A 91 -6.21 2.19 -7.45
CA ALA A 91 -6.97 1.08 -8.04
C ALA A 91 -6.92 1.12 -9.58
N ALA A 92 -7.12 2.30 -10.17
CA ALA A 92 -7.00 2.49 -11.62
C ALA A 92 -5.57 2.24 -12.12
N ALA A 93 -4.56 2.72 -11.39
CA ALA A 93 -3.15 2.52 -11.72
C ALA A 93 -2.76 1.04 -11.64
N TYR A 94 -3.22 0.31 -10.62
CA TYR A 94 -2.96 -1.12 -10.48
C TYR A 94 -3.61 -1.93 -11.62
N ALA A 95 -4.85 -1.61 -11.98
CA ALA A 95 -5.54 -2.27 -13.09
C ALA A 95 -4.81 -2.08 -14.44
N LYS A 96 -4.20 -0.91 -14.65
CA LYS A 96 -3.49 -0.56 -15.89
C LYS A 96 -2.04 -1.05 -15.91
N GLU A 97 -1.33 -0.91 -14.80
CA GLU A 97 0.11 -1.11 -14.70
C GLU A 97 0.48 -1.84 -13.38
N PRO A 98 0.14 -3.14 -13.25
CA PRO A 98 0.40 -3.89 -12.01
C PRO A 98 1.88 -3.91 -11.60
N TRP A 99 2.80 -3.80 -12.56
CA TRP A 99 4.25 -3.79 -12.35
C TRP A 99 4.77 -2.58 -11.55
N ARG A 100 3.93 -1.55 -11.33
CA ARG A 100 4.24 -0.40 -10.45
C ARG A 100 3.99 -0.69 -8.97
N PHE A 101 3.57 -1.91 -8.65
CA PHE A 101 3.20 -2.35 -7.32
C PHE A 101 4.01 -3.59 -6.98
N ILE A 102 4.34 -3.76 -5.69
CA ILE A 102 4.79 -5.04 -5.16
C ILE A 102 3.63 -5.66 -4.39
N GLU A 103 3.34 -6.93 -4.70
CA GLU A 103 2.42 -7.74 -3.90
C GLU A 103 3.21 -8.46 -2.81
N VAL A 104 2.78 -8.32 -1.57
CA VAL A 104 3.39 -8.95 -0.40
C VAL A 104 2.32 -9.65 0.43
N GLU A 105 2.68 -10.76 1.08
CA GLU A 105 1.88 -11.32 2.16
C GLU A 105 2.45 -10.83 3.48
N LEU A 106 1.63 -10.13 4.27
CA LEU A 106 2.02 -9.70 5.61
C LEU A 106 1.31 -10.57 6.64
N ILE A 107 2.05 -10.90 7.69
CA ILE A 107 1.60 -11.76 8.79
C ILE A 107 1.62 -10.93 10.06
N SER A 108 0.52 -10.95 10.80
CA SER A 108 0.38 -10.30 12.11
C SER A 108 -0.13 -11.30 13.12
N GLY A 109 0.42 -11.28 14.33
CA GLY A 109 0.04 -12.14 15.47
C GLY A 109 -0.14 -11.33 16.73
#